data_AF-A0A367QA06-F1
#
_entry.id   AF-A0A367QA06-F1
#
_cell.length_a   1.000
_cell.length_b   1.000
_cell.length_c   1.000
_cell.angle_alpha   90.00
_cell.angle_beta   90.00
_cell.angle_gamma   90.00
#
_symmetry.space_group_name_H-M   'P 1'
#
loop_
_entity.id
_entity.type
_entity.pdbx_description
1 polymer ?
#
loop_
_entity_poly.entity_id
_entity_poly.type
_entity_poly.pdbx_seq_one_letter_code
_entity_poly.pdbx_strand_id
1 'polypeptide(L)'
;MAEYPLDEFMIQDELEPYLVNIWHWGINNNYQSFLHWQDPEIIRQNLLPTKTAFITRDCISFKKLHYSCDLAIRERWFVEAKNKGGWKITVAYDPRIVNNIYIRLNPGKAMEPCSLLDIDQKFNGCEWSEVEDYLISKNLLNQSRIN
;
A
#
# COMPACT_ATOMS: atom_id res chain seq x y z
N MET A 1 24.32 -36.16 -9.55
CA MET A 1 23.09 -35.36 -9.43
C MET A 1 22.27 -36.04 -8.35
N ALA A 2 21.90 -35.37 -7.26
CA ALA A 2 21.07 -36.00 -6.23
C ALA A 2 19.66 -36.22 -6.80
N GLU A 3 19.18 -37.46 -6.76
CA GLU A 3 17.82 -37.83 -7.18
C GLU A 3 16.81 -37.23 -6.19
N TYR A 4 15.76 -36.57 -6.70
CA TYR A 4 14.76 -35.96 -5.84
C TYR A 4 13.91 -37.05 -5.17
N PRO A 5 13.80 -37.10 -3.84
CA PRO A 5 13.00 -38.12 -3.18
C PRO A 5 11.52 -37.88 -3.46
N LEU A 6 10.88 -38.83 -4.14
CA LEU A 6 9.43 -38.82 -4.39
C LEU A 6 8.69 -39.35 -3.15
N ASP A 7 7.53 -38.76 -2.87
CA ASP A 7 6.64 -39.22 -1.81
C ASP A 7 5.85 -40.47 -2.24
N GLU A 8 5.29 -41.22 -1.29
CA GLU A 8 4.56 -42.47 -1.55
C GLU A 8 3.44 -42.27 -2.59
N PHE A 9 2.68 -41.17 -2.48
CA PHE A 9 1.62 -40.80 -3.42
C PHE A 9 2.16 -40.42 -4.80
N MET A 10 3.34 -39.80 -4.89
CA MET A 10 3.97 -39.46 -6.17
C MET A 10 4.49 -40.70 -6.89
N ILE A 11 4.99 -41.69 -6.14
CA ILE A 11 5.42 -42.98 -6.66
C ILE A 11 4.21 -43.78 -7.16
N GLN A 12 3.10 -43.76 -6.42
CA GLN A 12 1.86 -44.42 -6.83
C GLN A 12 1.29 -43.87 -8.15
N ASP A 13 1.42 -42.56 -8.37
CA ASP A 13 0.99 -41.89 -9.60
C ASP A 13 2.04 -41.96 -10.73
N GLU A 14 3.06 -42.83 -10.60
CA GLU A 14 4.14 -43.07 -11.56
C GLU A 14 4.81 -41.78 -12.05
N LEU A 15 4.98 -40.82 -11.12
CA LEU A 15 5.45 -39.49 -11.47
C LEU A 15 6.95 -39.49 -11.77
N GLU A 16 7.30 -39.07 -12.98
CA GLU A 16 8.70 -38.82 -13.33
C GLU A 16 9.25 -37.67 -12.47
N PRO A 17 10.48 -37.78 -11.92
CA PRO A 17 11.06 -36.82 -10.96
C PRO A 17 11.54 -35.51 -11.61
N TYR A 18 10.76 -34.98 -12.56
CA TYR A 18 10.92 -33.67 -13.13
C TYR A 18 10.20 -32.63 -12.27
N LEU A 19 10.88 -31.55 -11.91
CA LEU A 19 10.33 -30.48 -11.05
C LEU A 19 9.00 -29.92 -11.58
N VAL A 20 8.85 -29.80 -12.90
CA VAL A 20 7.60 -29.34 -13.53
C VAL A 20 6.45 -30.33 -13.33
N ASN A 21 6.71 -31.63 -13.37
CA ASN A 21 5.72 -32.67 -13.15
C ASN A 21 5.29 -32.70 -11.68
N ILE A 22 6.27 -32.63 -10.76
CA ILE A 22 6.02 -32.56 -9.31
C ILE A 22 5.16 -31.32 -8.98
N TRP A 23 5.44 -30.17 -9.58
CA TRP A 23 4.66 -28.94 -9.36
C TRP A 23 3.21 -29.06 -9.85
N HIS A 24 2.99 -29.55 -11.08
CA HIS A 24 1.63 -29.76 -11.60
C HIS A 24 0.86 -30.78 -10.77
N TRP A 25 1.52 -31.87 -10.40
CA TRP A 25 0.94 -32.91 -9.56
C TRP A 25 0.54 -32.37 -8.18
N GLY A 26 1.41 -31.56 -7.55
CA GLY A 26 1.12 -30.93 -6.27
C GLY A 26 -0.08 -29.98 -6.31
N ILE A 27 -0.26 -29.24 -7.41
CA ILE A 27 -1.43 -28.37 -7.62
C ILE A 27 -2.71 -29.19 -7.78
N ASN A 28 -2.67 -30.25 -8.58
CA ASN A 28 -3.85 -31.06 -8.87
C ASN A 28 -4.31 -31.89 -7.66
N ASN A 29 -3.35 -32.38 -6.86
CA ASN A 29 -3.63 -33.23 -5.70
C ASN A 29 -3.74 -32.47 -4.37
N ASN A 30 -3.63 -31.14 -4.40
CA ASN A 30 -3.68 -30.27 -3.21
C ASN A 30 -2.74 -30.72 -2.07
N TYR A 31 -1.62 -31.37 -2.41
CA TYR A 31 -0.80 -32.12 -1.45
C TYR A 31 -0.05 -31.22 -0.44
N GLN A 32 0.00 -29.89 -0.67
CA GLN A 32 0.57 -28.91 0.25
C GLN A 32 0.13 -27.47 0.00
N SER A 33 -0.67 -27.24 -1.03
CA SER A 33 -1.13 -25.92 -1.46
C SER A 33 -2.39 -25.52 -0.71
N PHE A 34 -2.22 -25.01 0.52
CA PHE A 34 -3.15 -24.02 1.04
C PHE A 34 -2.97 -22.75 0.18
N LEU A 35 -3.46 -22.78 -1.05
CA LEU A 35 -3.51 -21.62 -1.93
C LEU A 35 -4.36 -20.58 -1.22
N HIS A 36 -3.69 -19.63 -0.58
CA HIS A 36 -4.34 -18.50 0.05
C HIS A 36 -4.82 -17.57 -1.05
N TRP A 37 -6.04 -17.81 -1.51
CA TRP A 37 -6.75 -16.84 -2.33
C TRP A 37 -6.87 -15.55 -1.52
N GLN A 38 -6.31 -14.49 -2.06
CA GLN A 38 -6.45 -13.13 -1.54
C GLN A 38 -7.13 -12.29 -2.61
N ASP A 39 -7.84 -11.27 -2.16
CA ASP A 39 -8.46 -10.33 -3.08
C ASP A 39 -7.37 -9.66 -3.95
N PRO A 40 -7.51 -9.64 -5.29
CA PRO A 40 -6.54 -9.01 -6.18
C PRO A 40 -6.22 -7.56 -5.81
N GLU A 41 -7.19 -6.82 -5.28
CA GLU A 41 -7.02 -5.43 -4.88
C GLU A 41 -6.10 -5.32 -3.65
N ILE A 42 -6.27 -6.21 -2.67
CA ILE A 42 -5.36 -6.29 -1.52
C ILE A 42 -3.93 -6.61 -1.99
N ILE A 43 -3.78 -7.52 -2.94
CA ILE A 43 -2.46 -7.85 -3.52
C ILE A 43 -1.86 -6.60 -4.19
N ARG A 44 -2.62 -5.92 -5.06
CA ARG A 44 -2.15 -4.70 -5.75
C ARG A 44 -1.70 -3.63 -4.76
N GLN A 45 -2.50 -3.36 -3.74
CA GLN A 45 -2.19 -2.36 -2.73
C GLN A 45 -0.94 -2.72 -1.91
N ASN A 46 -0.70 -4.01 -1.65
CA ASN A 46 0.51 -4.47 -0.96
C ASN A 46 1.79 -4.29 -1.77
N LEU A 47 1.69 -4.27 -3.10
CA LEU A 47 2.81 -4.02 -4.02
C LEU A 47 3.15 -2.53 -4.15
N LEU A 48 2.27 -1.63 -3.68
CA LEU A 48 2.50 -0.20 -3.75
C LEU A 48 3.68 0.22 -2.84
N PRO A 49 4.48 1.21 -3.28
CA PRO A 49 5.55 1.76 -2.48
C PRO A 49 5.00 2.36 -1.19
N THR A 50 5.80 2.20 -0.14
CA THR A 50 5.41 2.56 1.22
C THR A 50 6.26 3.72 1.72
N LYS A 51 5.64 4.67 2.41
CA LYS A 51 6.31 5.84 2.99
C LYS A 51 5.60 6.29 4.26
N THR A 52 6.29 7.09 5.07
CA THR A 52 5.73 7.63 6.31
C THR A 52 4.88 8.87 6.03
N ALA A 53 3.66 8.89 6.54
CA ALA A 53 2.78 10.06 6.64
C ALA A 53 2.69 10.52 8.10
N PHE A 54 2.16 11.72 8.31
CA PHE A 54 2.02 12.32 9.63
C PHE A 54 0.58 12.73 9.90
N ILE A 55 -0.01 12.21 10.96
CA ILE A 55 -1.35 12.62 11.40
C ILE A 55 -1.21 13.93 12.15
N THR A 56 -1.91 14.96 11.68
CA THR A 56 -2.03 16.24 12.36
C THR A 56 -3.39 16.34 13.04
N ARG A 57 -3.63 17.44 13.74
CA ARG A 57 -4.91 17.73 14.38
C ARG A 57 -6.10 17.88 13.41
N ASP A 58 -5.84 18.06 12.12
CA ASP A 58 -6.86 18.41 11.13
C ASP A 58 -6.93 17.36 9.99
N CYS A 59 -5.85 16.62 9.72
CA CYS A 59 -5.77 15.70 8.57
C CYS A 59 -4.60 14.70 8.68
N ILE A 60 -4.54 13.75 7.75
CA ILE A 60 -3.34 12.96 7.48
C ILE A 60 -2.49 13.74 6.46
N SER A 61 -1.34 14.26 6.89
CA SER A 61 -0.40 14.98 6.02
C SER A 61 0.59 14.01 5.38
N PHE A 62 0.63 14.00 4.05
CA PHE A 62 1.58 13.20 3.27
C PHE A 62 2.12 14.01 2.11
N LYS A 63 3.45 14.15 2.01
CA LYS A 63 4.12 14.93 0.95
C LYS A 63 3.52 16.34 0.74
N LYS A 64 3.14 17.03 1.83
CA LYS A 64 2.49 18.36 1.84
C LYS A 64 1.05 18.42 1.29
N LEU A 65 0.45 17.27 0.97
CA LEU A 65 -0.98 17.14 0.71
C LEU A 65 -1.71 16.63 1.95
N HIS A 66 -3.02 16.88 2.00
CA HIS A 66 -3.88 16.59 3.14
C HIS A 66 -4.93 15.54 2.76
N TYR A 67 -5.03 14.49 3.57
CA TYR A 67 -5.90 13.34 3.36
C TYR A 67 -6.78 13.07 4.58
N SER A 68 -7.87 12.33 4.37
CA SER A 68 -8.71 11.80 5.45
C SER A 68 -9.27 10.42 5.08
N CYS A 69 -9.66 9.63 6.08
CA CYS A 69 -10.35 8.36 5.91
C CYS A 69 -11.42 8.16 6.98
N ASP A 70 -12.35 7.25 6.70
CA ASP A 70 -13.45 6.92 7.60
C ASP A 70 -12.95 6.37 8.94
N LEU A 71 -11.90 5.55 8.90
CA LEU A 71 -11.24 5.07 10.11
C LEU A 71 -10.74 6.20 11.01
N ALA A 72 -10.01 7.18 10.45
CA ALA A 72 -9.44 8.29 11.22
C ALA A 72 -10.54 9.16 11.87
N ILE A 73 -11.67 9.31 11.18
CA ILE A 73 -12.84 10.02 11.70
C ILE A 73 -13.49 9.22 12.83
N ARG A 74 -13.75 7.92 12.59
CA ARG A 74 -14.41 7.02 13.56
C ARG A 74 -13.62 6.89 14.85
N GLU A 75 -12.31 6.73 14.75
CA GLU A 75 -11.39 6.61 15.89
C GLU A 75 -10.94 7.98 16.45
N ARG A 76 -11.44 9.09 15.89
CA ARG A 76 -11.17 10.45 16.34
C ARG A 76 -9.68 10.80 16.38
N TRP A 77 -8.89 10.28 15.45
CA TRP A 77 -7.44 10.48 15.41
C TRP A 77 -7.05 11.95 15.42
N PHE A 78 -7.81 12.81 14.73
CA PHE A 78 -7.58 14.26 14.67
C PHE A 78 -7.74 14.93 16.04
N VAL A 79 -8.71 14.47 16.84
CA VAL A 79 -8.92 14.95 18.22
C VAL A 79 -7.78 14.48 19.12
N GLU A 80 -7.35 13.23 18.98
CA GLU A 80 -6.21 12.71 19.74
C GLU A 80 -4.91 13.45 19.39
N ALA A 81 -4.67 13.70 18.11
CA ALA A 81 -3.48 14.42 17.63
C ALA A 81 -3.47 15.87 18.13
N LYS A 82 -4.64 16.50 18.28
CA LYS A 82 -4.76 17.82 18.90
C LYS A 82 -4.33 17.82 20.37
N ASN A 83 -4.65 16.75 21.12
CA ASN A 83 -4.41 16.68 22.56
C ASN A 83 -3.01 16.16 22.92
N LYS A 84 -2.53 15.13 22.21
CA LYS A 84 -1.27 14.41 22.51
C LYS A 84 -0.11 14.82 21.61
N GLY A 85 -0.38 15.58 20.55
CA GLY A 85 0.54 15.81 19.45
C GLY A 85 0.37 14.78 18.33
N GLY A 86 0.63 15.20 17.09
CA GLY A 86 0.56 14.34 15.92
C GLY A 86 1.59 13.20 15.95
N TRP A 87 1.33 12.12 15.20
CA TRP A 87 2.22 10.97 15.12
C TRP A 87 2.43 10.49 13.68
N LYS A 88 3.46 9.67 13.50
CA LYS A 88 3.84 9.09 12.21
C LYS A 88 3.09 7.77 11.97
N ILE A 89 2.62 7.57 10.76
CA ILE A 89 2.02 6.32 10.30
C ILE A 89 2.64 5.90 8.97
N THR A 90 2.54 4.62 8.65
CA THR A 90 3.05 4.06 7.40
C THR A 90 1.91 3.92 6.40
N VAL A 91 2.06 4.54 5.22
CA VAL A 91 1.07 4.52 4.15
C VAL A 91 1.68 3.98 2.87
N ALA A 92 0.88 3.23 2.11
CA ALA A 92 1.13 2.88 0.73
C ALA A 92 0.49 3.91 -0.20
N TYR A 93 1.09 4.19 -1.35
CA TYR A 93 0.57 5.17 -2.31
C TYR A 93 0.96 4.78 -3.73
N ASP A 94 0.16 5.21 -4.72
CA ASP A 94 0.54 5.08 -6.13
C ASP A 94 1.37 6.31 -6.55
N PRO A 95 2.61 6.16 -7.05
CA PRO A 95 3.42 7.28 -7.54
C PRO A 95 2.82 8.05 -8.72
N ARG A 96 1.84 7.47 -9.43
CA ARG A 96 1.24 8.06 -10.63
C ARG A 96 0.01 8.91 -10.33
N ILE A 97 -0.64 8.70 -9.18
CA ILE A 97 -1.87 9.42 -8.85
C ILE A 97 -1.87 9.82 -7.38
N VAL A 98 -2.20 11.08 -7.11
CA VAL A 98 -2.23 11.60 -5.73
C VAL A 98 -3.56 11.37 -5.01
N ASN A 99 -4.58 10.87 -5.70
CA ASN A 99 -5.97 10.89 -5.21
C ASN A 99 -6.17 10.15 -3.89
N ASN A 100 -5.53 8.99 -3.76
CA ASN A 100 -5.71 8.11 -2.62
C ASN A 100 -4.36 7.63 -2.09
N ILE A 101 -4.28 7.52 -0.78
CA ILE A 101 -3.23 6.80 -0.06
C ILE A 101 -3.88 5.71 0.79
N TYR A 102 -3.12 4.69 1.15
CA TYR A 102 -3.63 3.51 1.84
C TYR A 102 -2.90 3.29 3.15
N ILE A 103 -3.61 3.29 4.28
CA ILE A 103 -3.00 2.98 5.58
C ILE A 103 -2.94 1.46 5.72
N ARG A 104 -1.77 0.93 6.07
CA ARG A 104 -1.60 -0.50 6.36
C ARG A 104 -2.03 -0.77 7.80
N LEU A 105 -3.23 -1.31 7.99
CA LEU A 105 -3.75 -1.68 9.32
C LEU A 105 -3.14 -3.00 9.81
N ASN A 106 -3.13 -3.99 8.92
CA ASN A 106 -2.51 -5.30 9.15
C ASN A 106 -1.66 -5.64 7.93
N PRO A 107 -0.33 -5.80 8.07
CA PRO A 107 0.55 -6.13 6.96
C PRO A 107 0.01 -7.33 6.16
N GLY A 108 -0.22 -7.15 4.85
CA GLY A 108 -0.68 -8.21 3.97
C GLY A 108 -2.18 -8.56 4.03
N LYS A 109 -2.98 -7.94 4.90
CA LYS A 109 -4.39 -8.34 5.10
C LYS A 109 -5.43 -7.25 4.89
N ALA A 110 -5.18 -6.04 5.38
CA ALA A 110 -6.18 -4.98 5.34
C ALA A 110 -5.52 -3.62 5.16
N MET A 111 -6.07 -2.84 4.24
CA MET A 111 -5.71 -1.45 4.03
C MET A 111 -6.94 -0.55 4.12
N GLU A 112 -6.75 0.63 4.66
CA GLU A 112 -7.77 1.66 4.72
C GLU A 112 -7.46 2.74 3.66
N PRO A 113 -8.33 2.94 2.66
CA PRO A 113 -8.16 4.03 1.71
C PRO A 113 -8.41 5.38 2.39
N CYS A 114 -7.54 6.33 2.11
CA CYS A 114 -7.66 7.73 2.52
C CYS A 114 -7.69 8.59 1.27
N SER A 115 -8.72 9.41 1.15
CA SER A 115 -8.93 10.29 0.00
C SER A 115 -8.37 11.68 0.27
N LEU A 116 -7.95 12.33 -0.81
CA LEU A 116 -7.48 13.71 -0.81
C LEU A 116 -8.60 14.64 -0.31
N LEU A 117 -8.24 15.61 0.53
CA LEU A 117 -9.18 16.60 1.05
C LEU A 117 -9.44 17.73 0.04
N ASP A 118 -10.59 18.39 0.18
CA ASP A 118 -11.05 19.47 -0.71
C ASP A 118 -10.03 20.59 -0.90
N ILE A 119 -9.22 20.88 0.12
CA ILE A 119 -8.18 21.93 0.11
C ILE A 119 -7.14 21.67 -1.01
N ASP A 120 -6.89 20.39 -1.30
CA ASP A 120 -5.92 19.95 -2.30
C ASP A 120 -6.56 19.35 -3.56
N GLN A 121 -7.90 19.43 -3.69
CA GLN A 121 -8.65 18.81 -4.80
C GLN A 121 -8.21 19.25 -6.19
N LYS A 122 -7.56 20.41 -6.31
CA LYS A 122 -6.95 20.89 -7.57
C LYS A 122 -5.87 19.96 -8.13
N PHE A 123 -5.29 19.08 -7.30
CA PHE A 123 -4.30 18.09 -7.71
C PHE A 123 -4.93 16.72 -8.00
N ASN A 124 -6.25 16.59 -7.90
CA ASN A 124 -6.93 15.34 -8.21
C ASN A 124 -6.66 14.93 -9.67
N GLY A 125 -6.12 13.73 -9.87
CA GLY A 125 -5.71 13.18 -11.16
C GLY A 125 -4.28 13.52 -11.58
N CYS A 126 -3.54 14.34 -10.81
CA CYS A 126 -2.14 14.65 -11.08
C CYS A 126 -1.20 13.54 -10.60
N GLU A 127 -0.02 13.49 -11.21
CA GLU A 127 1.08 12.67 -10.72
C GLU A 127 1.80 13.34 -9.54
N TRP A 128 2.51 12.56 -8.73
CA TRP A 128 3.25 13.10 -7.59
C TRP A 128 4.37 14.06 -8.01
N SER A 129 5.03 13.81 -9.14
CA SER A 129 6.07 14.67 -9.72
C SER A 129 5.54 16.07 -10.03
N GLU A 130 4.39 16.16 -10.69
CA GLU A 130 3.76 17.42 -11.07
C GLU A 130 3.38 18.26 -9.84
N VAL A 131 2.84 17.60 -8.81
CA VAL A 131 2.52 18.26 -7.54
C VAL A 131 3.79 18.78 -6.87
N GLU A 132 4.86 17.98 -6.84
CA GLU A 132 6.15 18.37 -6.26
C GLU A 132 6.73 19.60 -6.98
N ASP A 133 6.73 19.60 -8.31
CA ASP A 133 7.19 20.72 -9.14
C ASP A 133 6.37 22.01 -8.93
N TYR A 134 5.04 21.87 -8.84
CA TYR A 134 4.15 22.98 -8.53
C TYR A 134 4.45 23.57 -7.14
N LEU A 135 4.68 22.72 -6.13
CA LEU A 135 4.99 23.18 -4.78
C LEU A 135 6.36 23.85 -4.70
N ILE A 136 7.35 23.36 -5.45
CA ILE A 136 8.69 23.96 -5.55
C ILE A 136 8.60 25.35 -6.19
N SER A 137 7.98 25.45 -7.37
CA SER A 137 7.84 26.73 -8.10
C SER A 137 7.11 27.78 -7.26
N LYS A 138 6.02 27.40 -6.57
CA LYS A 138 5.29 28.29 -5.65
C LYS A 138 6.17 28.78 -4.50
N ASN A 139 7.02 27.94 -3.93
CA ASN A 139 7.92 28.33 -2.84
C ASN A 139 8.97 29.35 -3.31
N LEU A 140 9.58 29.11 -4.47
CA LEU A 140 10.56 30.02 -5.08
C LEU A 140 9.95 31.41 -5.35
N LEU A 141 8.74 31.47 -5.89
CA LEU A 141 8.02 32.72 -6.13
C LEU A 141 7.68 33.48 -4.85
N ASN A 142 7.44 32.78 -3.75
CA ASN A 142 7.18 33.44 -2.47
C ASN A 142 8.46 34.01 -1.86
N GLN A 143 9.60 33.32 -2.02
CA GLN A 143 10.89 33.80 -1.51
C GLN A 143 11.38 35.05 -2.26
N SER A 144 11.15 35.13 -3.57
CA SER A 144 11.52 36.32 -4.36
C SER A 144 10.66 37.56 -4.10
N ARG A 145 9.52 37.41 -3.41
CA ARG A 145 8.62 38.53 -3.03
C ARG A 145 8.91 39.08 -1.64
N ILE A 146 9.70 38.37 -0.85
CA ILE A 146 10.06 38.75 0.54
C ILE A 146 11.43 39.44 0.58
N ASN A 147 12.27 39.21 -0.44
CA ASN A 147 13.50 39.95 -0.70
C ASN A 147 13.22 41.17 -1.60
#